data_AF-A0A7W1SG00-F1
#
_entry.id   AF-A0A7W1SG00-F1
#
_cell.length_a   1.000
_cell.length_b   1.000
_cell.length_c   1.000
_cell.angle_alpha   90.00
_cell.angle_beta   90.00
_cell.angle_gamma   90.00
#
_symmetry.space_group_name_H-M   'P 1'
#
loop_
_entity.id
_entity.type
_entity.pdbx_description
1 polymer ?
#
loop_
_entity_poly.entity_id
_entity_poly.type
_entity_poly.pdbx_seq_one_letter_code
_entity_poly.pdbx_strand_id
1 'polypeptide(L)' 'MAMLVFAVVTSSGSQQRPGATTPVDTYQVVRSYPHDPEAFTQGLLYFDGVLYESTGLEGQSSLRKVRLENGEV' A
#
# COMPACT_ATOMS: atom_id res chain seq x y z
N MET A 1 -60.40 9.71 -30.31
CA MET A 1 -59.40 10.80 -30.40
C MET A 1 -58.33 10.51 -29.35
N ALA A 2 -57.07 10.53 -29.76
CA ALA A 2 -55.96 9.80 -29.13
C ALA A 2 -55.62 10.22 -27.68
N MET A 3 -55.20 9.22 -26.89
CA MET A 3 -54.36 9.41 -25.70
C MET A 3 -53.04 10.07 -26.11
N LEU A 4 -52.60 11.09 -25.36
CA LEU A 4 -51.20 11.50 -25.33
C LEU A 4 -50.73 11.56 -23.87
N VAL A 5 -49.66 10.81 -23.59
CA VAL A 5 -48.96 10.65 -22.33
C VAL A 5 -47.87 11.72 -22.22
N PHE A 6 -47.61 12.26 -21.03
CA PHE A 6 -46.25 12.72 -20.69
C PHE A 6 -45.92 12.34 -19.24
N ALA A 7 -45.14 11.27 -19.09
CA ALA A 7 -44.43 10.95 -17.86
C ALA A 7 -43.18 11.85 -17.79
N VAL A 8 -43.13 12.77 -16.82
CA VAL A 8 -41.88 13.42 -16.46
C VAL A 8 -41.04 12.41 -15.68
N VAL A 9 -39.99 11.93 -16.33
CA VAL A 9 -38.89 11.21 -15.69
C VAL A 9 -38.17 12.22 -14.79
N THR A 10 -38.32 12.08 -13.46
CA THR A 10 -37.45 12.77 -12.51
C THR A 10 -36.12 12.03 -12.50
N SER A 11 -35.12 12.54 -13.21
CA SER A 11 -33.77 11.98 -13.18
C SER A 11 -33.17 12.20 -11.78
N SER A 12 -32.95 11.11 -11.05
CA SER A 12 -32.12 11.11 -9.85
C SER A 12 -30.67 11.36 -10.26
N GLY A 13 -30.27 12.63 -10.34
CA GLY A 13 -28.88 13.01 -10.52
C GLY A 13 -28.05 12.52 -9.34
N SER A 14 -27.00 11.76 -9.61
CA SER A 14 -25.96 11.46 -8.62
C SER A 14 -25.37 12.77 -8.12
N GLN A 15 -25.69 13.17 -6.89
CA GLN A 15 -24.99 14.27 -6.21
C GLN A 15 -23.55 13.83 -5.99
N GLN A 16 -22.66 14.28 -6.87
CA GLN A 16 -21.22 14.12 -6.70
C GLN A 16 -20.81 15.00 -5.51
N ARG A 17 -20.46 14.37 -4.38
CA ARG A 17 -19.94 15.09 -3.21
C ARG A 17 -18.70 15.87 -3.66
N PRO A 18 -18.62 17.19 -3.37
CA PRO A 18 -17.41 17.97 -3.59
C PRO A 18 -16.20 17.22 -3.03
N GLY A 19 -15.13 17.16 -3.82
CA GLY A 19 -13.99 16.26 -3.65
C GLY A 19 -13.50 16.16 -2.21
N ALA A 20 -13.81 15.04 -1.57
CA ALA A 20 -13.14 14.65 -0.34
C ALA A 20 -11.68 14.37 -0.71
N THR A 21 -10.76 15.17 -0.18
CA THR A 21 -9.32 14.92 -0.32
C THR A 21 -8.93 13.83 0.68
N THR A 22 -8.22 12.81 0.21
CA THR A 22 -7.62 11.80 1.10
C THR A 22 -6.67 12.51 2.07
N PRO A 23 -6.79 12.30 3.39
CA PRO A 23 -5.82 12.81 4.35
C PRO A 23 -4.41 12.33 4.01
N VAL A 24 -3.40 13.20 4.18
CA VAL A 24 -1.99 12.86 4.01
C VAL A 24 -1.33 12.88 5.38
N ASP A 25 -0.83 11.73 5.80
CA ASP A 25 -0.07 11.61 7.05
C ASP A 25 1.42 11.90 6.82
N THR A 26 2.07 12.43 7.86
CA THR A 26 3.53 12.57 7.92
C THR A 26 4.14 11.49 8.82
N TYR A 27 5.47 11.40 8.86
CA TYR A 27 6.18 10.43 9.69
C TYR A 27 7.28 11.10 10.52
N GLN A 28 7.68 10.42 11.59
CA GLN A 28 8.87 10.73 12.36
C GLN A 28 9.78 9.49 12.35
N VAL A 29 11.06 9.68 12.05
CA VAL A 29 12.05 8.61 12.18
C VAL A 29 12.32 8.39 13.67
N VAL A 30 11.82 7.29 14.22
CA VAL A 30 12.03 6.92 15.63
C VAL A 30 13.41 6.28 15.81
N ARG A 31 13.79 5.39 14.90
CA ARG A 31 15.09 4.68 14.86
C ARG A 31 15.43 4.33 13.41
N SER A 32 16.73 4.22 13.13
CA SER A 32 17.28 3.74 11.87
C SER A 32 18.21 2.56 12.16
N TYR A 33 18.16 1.53 11.32
CA TYR A 33 18.97 0.32 11.44
C TYR A 33 19.76 0.09 10.14
N PRO A 34 20.91 -0.61 10.20
CA PRO A 34 21.63 -1.01 9.00
C PRO A 34 20.76 -1.88 8.10
N HIS A 35 20.78 -1.62 6.80
CA HIS A 35 20.20 -2.48 5.77
C HIS A 35 21.26 -2.75 4.71
N ASP A 36 21.27 -3.97 4.19
CA ASP A 36 22.18 -4.40 3.15
C ASP A 36 21.78 -3.74 1.81
N PRO A 37 22.60 -2.83 1.24
CA PRO A 37 22.24 -2.11 0.03
C PRO A 37 22.16 -3.00 -1.22
N GLU A 38 22.70 -4.22 -1.17
CA GLU A 38 22.61 -5.20 -2.27
C GLU A 38 21.32 -6.04 -2.20
N ALA A 39 20.58 -5.97 -1.09
CA ALA A 39 19.33 -6.71 -0.92
C ALA A 39 18.17 -6.01 -1.66
N PHE A 40 17.80 -6.53 -2.83
CA PHE A 40 16.66 -6.02 -3.60
C PHE A 40 15.32 -6.45 -2.97
N THR A 41 14.88 -5.78 -1.91
CA THR A 41 13.69 -6.13 -1.11
C THR A 41 12.41 -6.23 -1.95
N GLN A 42 11.71 -7.36 -1.84
CA GLN A 42 10.40 -7.62 -2.45
C GLN A 42 9.36 -8.13 -1.45
N GLY A 43 9.76 -8.42 -0.21
CA GLY A 43 8.87 -8.75 0.89
C GLY A 43 9.58 -8.50 2.21
N LEU A 44 8.84 -8.02 3.21
CA LEU A 44 9.38 -7.67 4.52
C LEU A 44 8.36 -8.01 5.61
N LEU A 45 8.78 -8.77 6.62
CA LEU A 45 7.97 -9.16 7.77
C LEU A 45 8.79 -9.00 9.05
N TYR A 46 8.17 -8.45 10.09
CA TYR A 46 8.73 -8.49 11.43
C TYR A 46 7.91 -9.43 12.30
N PHE A 47 8.56 -10.44 12.88
CA PHE A 47 7.92 -11.42 13.73
C PHE A 47 8.86 -11.84 14.86
N ASP A 48 8.38 -11.68 16.10
CA ASP A 48 9.07 -12.13 17.31
C ASP A 48 10.53 -11.65 17.42
N GLY A 49 10.76 -10.35 17.25
CA GLY A 49 12.11 -9.78 17.36
C GLY A 49 12.99 -9.94 16.12
N VAL A 50 12.49 -10.59 15.07
CA VAL A 50 13.28 -10.92 13.87
C VAL A 50 12.66 -10.30 12.63
N LEU A 51 13.53 -9.84 11.73
CA LEU A 51 13.13 -9.37 10.41
C LEU A 51 13.30 -10.50 9.39
N TYR A 52 12.26 -10.82 8.64
CA TYR A 52 12.30 -11.76 7.53
C TYR A 52 12.15 -10.98 6.24
N GLU A 53 13.05 -11.22 5.29
CA GLU A 53 13.10 -10.47 4.03
C GLU A 53 13.14 -11.41 2.83
N SER A 54 12.33 -11.12 1.83
CA SER A 54 12.47 -11.69 0.49
C SER A 54 13.24 -10.71 -0.38
N THR A 55 14.29 -11.17 -1.05
CA THR A 55 14.99 -10.39 -2.08
C THR A 55 14.65 -10.91 -3.47
N GLY A 56 14.60 -10.01 -4.44
CA GLY A 56 14.44 -10.32 -5.85
C GLY A 56 15.77 -10.33 -6.60
N LEU A 57 15.66 -10.08 -7.91
CA LEU A 57 16.65 -10.32 -8.97
C LEU A 57 16.54 -11.75 -9.53
N GLU A 58 16.36 -11.81 -10.85
CA GLU A 58 16.19 -13.08 -11.58
C GLU A 58 17.40 -13.99 -11.37
N GLY A 59 17.15 -15.21 -10.90
CA GLY A 59 18.20 -16.17 -10.56
C GLY A 59 19.01 -15.88 -9.30
N GLN A 60 18.70 -14.81 -8.56
CA GLN A 60 19.39 -14.40 -7.33
C GLN A 60 18.44 -14.10 -6.16
N SER A 61 17.17 -14.46 -6.31
CA SER A 61 16.16 -14.26 -5.26
C SER A 61 16.47 -15.11 -4.03
N SER A 62 16.20 -14.57 -2.84
CA SER A 62 16.49 -15.26 -1.58
C SER A 62 15.44 -14.96 -0.49
N LEU A 63 15.38 -15.83 0.52
CA LEU A 63 14.68 -15.58 1.78
C LEU A 63 15.72 -15.48 2.90
N ARG A 64 15.62 -14.42 3.71
CA ARG A 64 16.63 -14.01 4.68
C ARG A 64 16.00 -13.87 6.07
N LYS A 65 16.72 -14.32 7.10
CA LYS A 65 16.38 -14.06 8.51
C LYS A 65 17.40 -13.05 9.04
N VAL A 66 16.99 -11.81 9.24
CA VAL A 66 17.86 -10.68 9.52
C VAL A 66 17.73 -10.26 10.98
N ARG A 67 18.86 -10.07 11.66
CA ARG A 67 18.91 -9.38 12.97
C ARG A 67 18.67 -7.89 12.76
N LEU A 68 17.68 -7.34 13.44
CA LEU A 68 17.26 -5.95 13.26
C LEU A 68 18.37 -4.95 13.60
N GLU A 69 19.16 -5.24 14.64
CA GLU A 69 20.10 -4.30 15.23
C GLU A 69 21.30 -4.02 14.34
N ASN A 70 21.74 -5.01 13.56
CA ASN A 70 22.99 -4.95 12.80
C ASN A 70 22.86 -5.37 11.32
N GLY A 71 21.71 -5.89 10.88
CA GLY A 71 21.49 -6.29 9.49
C GLY A 71 22.15 -7.62 9.10
N GLU A 72 22.67 -8.39 10.06
CA GLU A 72 23.26 -9.71 9.80
C GLU A 72 22.19 -10.75 9.45
N VAL A 73 22.52 -11.66 8.53
CA VAL A 73 21.69 -12.78 8.04
C VAL A 73 22.18 -14.11 8.58
#